data_AF-A0A1F9NJK6-F1
#
_entry.id   AF-A0A1F9NJK6-F1
#
_cell.length_a   1.000
_cell.length_b   1.000
_cell.length_c   1.000
_cell.angle_alpha   90.00
_cell.angle_beta   90.00
_cell.angle_gamma   90.00
#
_symmetry.space_group_name_H-M   'P 1'
#
loop_
_entity.id
_entity.type
_entity.pdbx_description
1 polymer ?
#
loop_
_entity_poly.entity_id
_entity_poly.type
_entity_poly.pdbx_seq_one_letter_code
_entity_poly.pdbx_strand_id
1 'polypeptide(L)'
;MLRPTDLQANKLVLPTDNWVGLNILSTSSAIDPGDNQSYDVTVTLGMYMVYTKIVDTVDGNSGADEGLLKTGVVNSGSGEVTVVSVPYLYTIEVLSQSTSNPTERSKLSVLYQY
;
A
#
# COMPACT_ATOMS: atom_id res chain seq x y z
N MET A 1 -4.89 -21.17 -5.20
CA MET A 1 -5.76 -20.13 -4.60
C MET A 1 -4.98 -19.50 -3.46
N LEU A 2 -4.57 -18.23 -3.59
CA LEU A 2 -3.85 -17.51 -2.54
C LEU A 2 -4.82 -17.11 -1.42
N ARG A 3 -4.36 -17.04 -0.17
CA ARG A 3 -5.23 -16.68 0.96
C ARG A 3 -5.51 -15.16 0.93
N PRO A 4 -6.65 -14.68 1.45
CA PRO A 4 -6.97 -13.25 1.48
C PRO A 4 -5.90 -12.36 2.13
N THR A 5 -5.18 -12.89 3.13
CA THR A 5 -4.04 -12.22 3.78
C THR A 5 -2.85 -12.01 2.84
N ASP A 6 -2.63 -12.94 1.91
CA ASP A 6 -1.51 -12.90 0.97
C ASP A 6 -1.77 -11.85 -0.12
N LEU A 7 -3.04 -11.55 -0.41
CA LEU A 7 -3.46 -10.52 -1.38
C LEU A 7 -3.26 -9.09 -0.83
N GLN A 8 -3.48 -8.87 0.47
CA GLN A 8 -3.22 -7.57 1.10
C GLN A 8 -1.72 -7.29 1.24
N ALA A 9 -0.90 -8.31 1.47
CA ALA A 9 0.55 -8.16 1.53
C ALA A 9 1.13 -7.64 0.20
N ASN A 10 0.54 -8.01 -0.94
CA ASN A 10 0.96 -7.51 -2.26
C ASN A 10 0.85 -5.98 -2.37
N LYS A 11 -0.15 -5.36 -1.72
CA LYS A 11 -0.29 -3.89 -1.71
C LYS A 11 0.89 -3.18 -1.04
N LEU A 12 1.64 -3.87 -0.19
CA LEU A 12 2.78 -3.28 0.51
C LEU A 12 4.10 -3.42 -0.26
N VAL A 13 4.18 -4.39 -1.19
CA VAL A 13 5.46 -4.82 -1.78
C VAL A 13 5.45 -4.84 -3.31
N LEU A 14 4.33 -4.51 -3.95
CA LEU A 14 4.20 -4.47 -5.40
C LEU A 14 3.46 -3.20 -5.84
N PRO A 15 3.83 -2.64 -7.00
CA PRO A 15 3.05 -1.59 -7.65
C PRO A 15 1.60 -2.01 -7.90
N THR A 16 0.69 -1.04 -7.93
CA THR A 16 -0.76 -1.24 -8.10
C THR A 16 -1.12 -2.12 -9.29
N ASP A 17 -0.42 -1.99 -10.41
CA ASP A 17 -0.66 -2.78 -11.62
C ASP A 17 -0.42 -4.29 -11.43
N ASN A 18 0.33 -4.68 -10.39
CA ASN A 18 0.69 -6.06 -10.07
C ASN A 18 -0.16 -6.65 -8.94
N TRP A 19 -1.19 -5.94 -8.48
CA TRP A 19 -2.17 -6.43 -7.52
C TRP A 19 -3.09 -7.45 -8.21
N VAL A 20 -2.63 -8.71 -8.35
CA VAL A 20 -3.44 -9.79 -8.94
C VAL A 20 -4.28 -10.52 -7.91
N GLY A 21 -5.56 -10.76 -8.23
CA GLY A 21 -6.45 -11.65 -7.48
C GLY A 21 -7.50 -10.94 -6.62
N LEU A 22 -8.72 -10.90 -7.15
CA LEU A 22 -10.00 -10.53 -6.51
C LEU A 22 -10.24 -9.04 -6.22
N ASN A 23 -11.53 -8.71 -6.29
CA ASN A 23 -12.19 -7.39 -6.15
C ASN A 23 -11.84 -6.59 -4.86
N ILE A 24 -11.04 -7.18 -3.97
CA ILE A 24 -10.44 -6.57 -2.76
C ILE A 24 -9.31 -5.59 -3.14
N LEU A 25 -8.78 -5.70 -4.37
CA LEU A 25 -7.71 -4.87 -4.91
C LEU A 25 -8.24 -3.66 -5.69
N SER A 26 -9.47 -3.23 -5.40
CA SER A 26 -10.07 -2.07 -6.03
C SER A 26 -9.22 -0.81 -5.76
N THR A 27 -8.71 -0.22 -6.85
CA THR A 27 -8.02 1.08 -6.89
C THR A 27 -8.98 2.26 -6.68
N SER A 28 -10.25 2.00 -6.38
CA SER A 28 -11.19 3.04 -6.00
C SER A 28 -10.78 3.70 -4.69
N SER A 29 -10.78 5.03 -4.63
CA SER A 29 -10.57 5.79 -3.39
C SER A 29 -11.82 5.87 -2.50
N ALA A 30 -12.93 5.26 -2.91
CA ALA A 30 -14.14 5.17 -2.11
C ALA A 30 -14.04 4.01 -1.11
N ILE A 31 -14.37 4.32 0.15
CA ILE A 31 -14.61 3.34 1.21
C ILE A 31 -16.11 3.33 1.47
N ASP A 32 -16.69 2.12 1.50
CA ASP A 32 -18.07 1.86 1.91
C ASP A 32 -18.07 0.97 3.17
N PRO A 33 -18.40 1.52 4.34
CA PRO A 33 -18.54 0.75 5.59
C PRO A 33 -19.47 -0.46 5.52
N GLY A 34 -20.40 -0.50 4.56
CA GLY A 34 -21.30 -1.63 4.31
C GLY A 34 -20.72 -2.75 3.43
N ASP A 35 -19.58 -2.50 2.78
CA ASP A 35 -18.88 -3.46 1.94
C ASP A 35 -17.49 -3.79 2.51
N ASN A 36 -17.36 -4.99 3.06
CA ASN A 36 -16.11 -5.50 3.64
C ASN A 36 -14.95 -5.63 2.63
N GLN A 37 -15.21 -5.49 1.32
CA GLN A 37 -14.16 -5.48 0.29
C GLN A 37 -13.71 -4.06 -0.07
N SER A 38 -14.36 -3.02 0.44
CA SER A 38 -14.03 -1.62 0.12
C SER A 38 -12.84 -1.09 0.93
N TYR A 39 -12.43 -1.79 1.99
CA TYR A 39 -11.35 -1.43 2.90
C TYR A 39 -10.42 -2.62 3.22
N ASP A 40 -9.20 -2.33 3.65
CA ASP A 40 -8.18 -3.34 3.98
C ASP A 40 -8.15 -3.67 5.48
N VAL A 41 -8.26 -2.65 6.33
CA VAL A 41 -8.16 -2.76 7.79
C VAL A 41 -9.22 -1.90 8.45
N THR A 42 -9.70 -2.37 9.61
CA THR A 42 -10.56 -1.59 10.50
C THR A 42 -9.97 -1.49 11.89
N VAL A 43 -10.20 -0.33 12.53
CA VAL A 43 -9.78 -0.06 13.91
C VAL A 43 -10.90 0.69 14.63
N THR A 44 -11.24 0.22 15.83
CA THR A 44 -12.18 0.92 16.70
C THR A 44 -11.43 1.93 17.58
N LEU A 45 -11.79 3.20 17.48
CA LEU A 45 -11.24 4.29 18.31
C LEU A 45 -12.37 4.97 19.09
N GLY A 46 -12.59 4.54 20.33
CA GLY A 46 -13.70 5.04 21.14
C GLY A 46 -15.05 4.75 20.49
N MET A 47 -15.81 5.80 20.16
CA MET A 47 -17.12 5.70 19.50
C MET A 47 -17.05 5.71 17.97
N TYR A 48 -15.86 5.66 17.38
CA TYR A 48 -15.67 5.69 15.93
C TYR A 48 -15.10 4.37 15.43
N MET A 49 -15.66 3.89 14.32
CA MET A 49 -15.04 2.86 13.51
C MET A 49 -14.22 3.54 12.42
N VAL A 50 -12.95 3.17 12.32
CA VAL A 50 -12.03 3.67 11.30
C VAL A 50 -11.77 2.57 10.29
N TYR A 51 -11.95 2.90 9.03
CA TYR A 51 -11.74 2.05 7.88
C TYR A 51 -10.57 2.62 7.09
N THR A 52 -9.61 1.80 6.73
CA THR A 52 -8.43 2.23 5.97
C THR A 52 -8.23 1.36 4.75
N LYS A 53 -7.78 1.95 3.65
CA LYS A 53 -7.35 1.21 2.47
C LYS A 53 -6.12 1.83 1.83
N ILE A 54 -5.28 0.98 1.25
CA ILE A 54 -4.26 1.38 0.30
C ILE A 54 -4.93 1.40 -1.08
N VAL A 55 -4.92 2.58 -1.71
CA VAL A 55 -5.53 2.84 -3.02
C VAL A 55 -4.51 2.68 -4.13
N ASP A 56 -3.29 3.14 -3.87
CA ASP A 56 -2.23 3.15 -4.85
C ASP A 56 -0.89 2.93 -4.16
N THR A 57 -0.04 2.14 -4.80
CA THR A 57 1.36 1.92 -4.44
C THR A 57 2.17 2.06 -5.71
N VAL A 58 3.07 3.03 -5.70
CA VAL A 58 3.99 3.26 -6.81
C VAL A 58 5.42 3.16 -6.29
N ASP A 59 6.32 2.71 -7.15
CA ASP A 59 7.74 2.76 -6.85
C ASP A 59 8.13 4.20 -6.50
N GLY A 60 8.85 4.37 -5.39
CA GLY A 60 9.33 5.65 -4.92
C GLY A 60 10.41 6.23 -5.81
N ASN A 61 10.73 7.51 -5.62
CA ASN A 61 11.71 8.28 -6.43
C ASN A 61 13.17 7.81 -6.35
N SER A 62 13.45 6.62 -5.83
CA SER A 62 14.66 5.89 -6.21
C SER A 62 14.53 5.61 -7.69
N GLY A 63 15.21 6.39 -8.54
CA GLY A 63 15.26 6.10 -9.97
C GLY A 63 15.55 4.62 -10.21
N ALA A 64 15.02 4.07 -11.32
CA ALA A 64 15.46 2.76 -11.79
C ALA A 64 16.99 2.71 -11.66
N ASP A 65 17.54 1.58 -11.20
CA ASP A 65 18.98 1.39 -11.31
C ASP A 65 19.30 1.58 -12.80
N GLU A 66 19.87 2.73 -13.16
CA GLU A 66 20.14 3.15 -14.54
C GLU A 66 21.21 2.25 -15.20
N GLY A 67 21.54 1.13 -14.56
CA GLY A 67 22.65 0.29 -14.90
C GLY A 67 23.86 1.20 -15.00
N LEU A 68 24.38 1.66 -13.86
CA LEU A 68 25.73 2.23 -13.83
C LEU A 68 26.69 1.14 -14.32
N LEU A 69 26.79 1.06 -15.65
CA LEU A 69 27.70 0.29 -16.47
C LEU A 69 29.08 0.85 -16.17
N LYS A 70 29.63 0.47 -15.02
CA LYS A 70 31.07 0.48 -14.83
C LYS A 70 31.62 -0.73 -15.58
N THR A 71 31.66 -0.62 -16.90
CA THR A 71 32.60 -1.39 -17.71
C THR A 71 34.01 -0.97 -17.27
N GLY A 72 34.58 -1.72 -16.33
CA GLY A 72 35.91 -1.52 -15.73
C GLY A 72 35.78 -1.14 -14.25
N VAL A 73 36.21 -1.94 -13.28
CA VAL A 73 37.20 -3.02 -13.23
C VAL A 73 36.64 -4.06 -12.25
N VAL A 74 36.82 -5.35 -12.54
CA VAL A 74 36.46 -6.44 -11.62
C VAL A 74 37.20 -6.23 -10.30
N ASN A 75 36.48 -5.93 -9.22
CA ASN A 75 37.04 -6.09 -7.88
C ASN A 75 36.40 -7.33 -7.24
N SER A 76 37.19 -8.38 -7.16
CA SER A 76 36.86 -9.67 -6.57
C SER A 76 36.71 -9.50 -5.05
N GLY A 77 35.54 -9.05 -4.61
CA GLY A 77 35.14 -8.99 -3.20
C GLY A 77 33.76 -9.60 -3.03
N SER A 78 33.71 -10.87 -2.64
CA SER A 78 32.52 -11.73 -2.48
C SER A 78 31.58 -11.31 -1.33
N GLY A 79 31.22 -10.02 -1.20
CA GLY A 79 30.48 -9.58 -0.03
C GLY A 79 29.65 -8.30 -0.15
N GLU A 80 29.60 -7.63 -1.31
CA GLU A 80 28.74 -6.45 -1.44
C GLU A 80 27.31 -6.89 -1.76
N VAL A 81 26.55 -7.17 -0.70
CA VAL A 81 25.10 -7.27 -0.76
C VAL A 81 24.57 -5.85 -0.87
N THR A 82 24.24 -5.40 -2.08
CA THR A 82 23.50 -4.16 -2.28
C THR A 82 22.11 -4.34 -1.69
N VAL A 83 21.89 -3.86 -0.46
CA VAL A 83 20.55 -3.71 0.10
C VAL A 83 19.93 -2.50 -0.59
N VAL A 84 19.26 -2.74 -1.72
CA VAL A 84 18.40 -1.71 -2.32
C VAL A 84 17.06 -1.83 -1.63
N SER A 85 16.79 -0.95 -0.65
CA SER A 85 15.40 -0.68 -0.31
C SER A 85 14.81 0.00 -1.54
N VAL A 86 13.86 -0.64 -2.21
CA VAL A 86 13.01 0.05 -3.18
C VAL A 86 12.00 0.82 -2.34
N PRO A 87 12.14 2.13 -2.12
CA PRO A 87 11.12 2.90 -1.46
C PRO A 87 9.81 2.80 -2.23
N TYR A 88 8.70 2.83 -1.51
CA TYR A 88 7.37 2.87 -2.10
C TYR A 88 6.64 4.12 -1.62
N LEU A 89 5.83 4.69 -2.51
CA LEU A 89 4.92 5.77 -2.20
C LEU A 89 3.49 5.20 -2.17
N TYR A 90 2.82 5.37 -1.03
CA TYR A 90 1.50 4.82 -0.78
C TYR A 90 0.47 5.94 -0.71
N THR A 91 -0.62 5.80 -1.46
CA THR A 91 -1.84 6.58 -1.26
C THR A 91 -2.79 5.78 -0.39
N ILE A 92 -3.08 6.30 0.80
CA ILE A 92 -3.92 5.66 1.81
C ILE A 92 -5.17 6.52 2.02
N GLU A 93 -6.33 5.90 1.92
CA GLU A 93 -7.60 6.54 2.25
C GLU A 93 -8.07 6.04 3.61
N VAL A 94 -8.55 6.98 4.43
CA VAL A 94 -9.07 6.71 5.77
C VAL A 94 -10.46 7.32 5.88
N LEU A 95 -11.43 6.50 6.28
CA LEU A 95 -12.77 6.93 6.64
C LEU A 95 -12.99 6.60 8.12
N SER A 96 -13.30 7.62 8.91
CA SER A 96 -13.78 7.43 10.28
C SER A 96 -15.28 7.76 10.33
N GLN A 97 -16.04 6.94 11.04
CA GLN A 97 -17.49 7.08 11.14
C GLN A 97 -17.94 6.76 12.57
N SER A 98 -18.85 7.57 13.12
CA SER A 98 -19.45 7.30 14.43
C SER A 98 -20.29 6.04 14.37
N THR A 99 -20.16 5.17 15.38
CA THR A 99 -20.92 3.92 15.50
C THR A 99 -22.40 4.15 15.79
N SER A 100 -22.76 5.31 16.36
CA SER A 100 -24.13 5.68 16.69
C SER A 100 -24.75 6.67 15.70
N ASN A 101 -23.93 7.38 14.93
CA ASN A 101 -24.38 8.33 13.91
C ASN A 101 -23.56 8.22 12.61
N PRO A 102 -23.98 7.38 11.64
CA PRO A 102 -23.27 7.18 10.37
C PRO A 102 -23.05 8.45 9.52
N THR A 103 -23.79 9.53 9.78
CA THR A 103 -23.62 10.82 9.08
C THR A 103 -22.46 11.63 9.62
N GLU A 104 -22.06 11.39 10.87
CA GLU A 104 -20.87 11.96 11.48
C GLU A 104 -19.66 11.14 11.04
N ARG A 105 -18.93 11.70 10.08
CA ARG A 105 -17.79 11.04 9.45
C ARG A 105 -16.71 12.04 9.07
N SER A 106 -15.48 11.56 9.04
CA SER A 106 -14.33 12.29 8.51
C SER A 106 -13.57 11.42 7.51
N LYS A 107 -13.08 12.06 6.44
CA LYS A 107 -12.29 11.43 5.39
C LYS A 107 -10.92 12.09 5.33
N LEU A 108 -9.87 11.27 5.30
CA LEU A 108 -8.48 11.70 5.17
C LEU A 108 -7.82 10.93 4.03
N SER A 109 -7.09 11.65 3.18
CA SER A 109 -6.20 11.08 2.17
C SER A 109 -4.76 11.33 2.62
N VAL A 110 -3.97 10.27 2.69
CA VAL A 110 -2.59 10.28 3.18
C VAL A 110 -1.66 9.83 2.07
N LEU A 111 -0.61 10.60 1.84
CA LEU A 111 0.54 10.20 1.05
C LEU A 111 1.68 9.82 1.99
N TYR A 112 2.17 8.59 1.90
CA TYR A 112 3.23 8.08 2.75
C TYR A 112 4.38 7.51 1.91
N GLN A 113 5.62 7.78 2.32
CA GLN A 113 6.83 7.23 1.70
C GLN A 113 7.70 6.60 2.78
N TYR A 114 8.27 5.43 2.47
CA TYR A 114 9.30 4.77 3.26
C TYR A 114 10.50 4.47 2.37
#